data_AF-A0A0B7C7H2-F1
#
_entry.id   AF-A0A0B7C7H2-F1
#
_cell.length_a   1.000
_cell.length_b   1.000
_cell.length_c   1.000
_cell.angle_alpha   90.00
_cell.angle_beta   90.00
_cell.angle_gamma   90.00
#
_symmetry.space_group_name_H-M   'P 1'
#
loop_
_entity.id
_entity.type
_entity.pdbx_description
1 polymer ?
#
loop_
_entity_poly.entity_id
_entity_poly.type
_entity_poly.pdbx_seq_one_letter_code
_entity_poly.pdbx_strand_id
1 'polypeptide(L)'
;YAAKTMQIEESKMIAMRREFLYWYPTDIRVSGKDLIQNHLTFYLFNHVAIWPNQPERWPKGVRGNGHLLLNNEKMSKNTGNFLTLYE
;
A
#
# COMPACT_ATOMS: atom_id res chain seq x y z
N TYR A 1 16.73 17.88 -11.98
CA TYR A 1 17.77 17.35 -11.09
C TYR A 1 18.77 18.48 -10.85
N ALA A 2 18.80 19.07 -9.66
CA ALA A 2 19.71 20.17 -9.35
C ALA A 2 20.98 19.59 -8.71
N ALA A 3 21.92 19.12 -9.54
CA ALA A 3 23.14 18.45 -9.09
C ALA A 3 23.95 19.29 -8.09
N LYS A 4 23.81 20.62 -8.14
CA LYS A 4 24.57 21.56 -7.30
C LYS A 4 24.07 21.71 -5.86
N THR A 5 22.85 21.29 -5.55
CA THR A 5 22.23 21.46 -4.22
C THR A 5 21.92 20.15 -3.50
N MET A 6 22.15 19.02 -4.16
CA MET A 6 21.82 17.70 -3.63
C MET A 6 22.96 17.20 -2.73
N GLN A 7 22.65 16.94 -1.46
CA GLN A 7 23.61 16.49 -0.44
C GLN A 7 23.93 14.99 -0.53
N ILE A 8 23.33 14.28 -1.47
CA ILE A 8 23.46 12.83 -1.65
C ILE A 8 24.24 12.58 -2.94
N GLU A 9 25.18 11.64 -2.87
CA GLU A 9 25.96 11.20 -4.01
C GLU A 9 25.06 10.68 -5.14
N GLU A 10 25.38 11.05 -6.39
CA GLU A 10 24.58 10.69 -7.56
C GLU A 10 24.45 9.17 -7.74
N SER A 11 25.50 8.40 -7.44
CA SER A 11 25.48 6.94 -7.53
C SER A 11 24.38 6.32 -6.66
N LYS A 12 24.15 6.87 -5.46
CA LYS A 12 23.09 6.42 -4.54
C LYS A 12 21.70 6.76 -5.08
N MET A 13 21.53 7.95 -5.64
CA MET A 13 20.27 8.37 -6.27
C MET A 13 19.91 7.48 -7.47
N ILE A 14 20.90 7.13 -8.30
CA ILE A 14 20.72 6.21 -9.42
C ILE A 14 20.31 4.82 -8.91
N ALA A 15 20.97 4.32 -7.87
CA ALA A 15 20.63 3.03 -7.26
C ALA A 15 19.19 3.02 -6.73
N MET A 16 18.77 4.05 -5.99
CA MET A 16 17.40 4.18 -5.48
C MET A 16 16.37 4.25 -6.61
N ARG A 17 16.66 5.00 -7.68
CA ARG A 17 15.79 5.06 -8.85
C ARG A 17 15.67 3.69 -9.53
N ARG A 18 16.77 2.96 -9.65
CA ARG A 18 16.77 1.61 -10.24
C ARG A 18 15.89 0.65 -9.45
N GLU A 19 16.00 0.66 -8.11
CA GLU A 19 15.14 -0.17 -7.25
C GLU A 19 13.67 0.18 -7.45
N PHE A 20 13.30 1.47 -7.44
CA PHE A 20 11.93 1.88 -7.71
C PHE A 20 11.44 1.39 -9.09
N LEU A 21 12.23 1.60 -10.14
CA LEU A 21 11.84 1.20 -11.50
C LEU A 21 11.73 -0.32 -11.68
N TYR A 22 12.42 -1.10 -10.85
CA TYR A 22 12.34 -2.56 -10.88
C TYR A 22 11.11 -3.09 -10.11
N TRP A 23 10.87 -2.59 -8.90
CA TRP A 23 9.82 -3.11 -8.02
C TRP A 23 8.43 -2.54 -8.28
N TYR A 24 8.33 -1.38 -8.95
CA TYR A 24 7.05 -0.77 -9.28
C TYR A 24 6.52 -1.26 -10.64
N PRO A 25 5.20 -1.43 -10.83
CA PRO A 25 4.09 -1.05 -9.94
C PRO A 25 3.81 -2.04 -8.81
N THR A 26 2.92 -1.66 -7.89
CA THR A 26 2.39 -2.59 -6.89
C THR A 26 1.58 -3.71 -7.57
N ASP A 27 2.06 -4.95 -7.50
CA ASP A 27 1.37 -6.11 -8.09
C ASP A 27 0.07 -6.44 -7.35
N ILE A 28 0.08 -6.41 -6.01
CA ILE A 28 -1.09 -6.68 -5.18
C ILE A 28 -1.09 -5.86 -3.89
N ARG A 29 -2.25 -5.31 -3.53
CA ARG A 29 -2.53 -4.73 -2.22
C ARG A 29 -3.70 -5.43 -1.55
N VAL A 30 -3.45 -6.11 -0.44
CA VAL A 30 -4.48 -6.83 0.33
C VAL A 30 -4.91 -6.00 1.53
N SER A 31 -6.20 -5.91 1.79
CA SER A 31 -6.74 -5.13 2.91
C SER A 31 -8.15 -5.55 3.32
N GLY A 32 -8.60 -5.13 4.49
CA GLY A 32 -9.98 -5.32 4.93
C GLY A 32 -10.98 -4.56 4.04
N LYS A 33 -12.19 -5.11 3.91
CA LYS A 33 -13.26 -4.52 3.08
C LYS A 33 -13.69 -3.12 3.56
N ASP A 34 -13.45 -2.81 4.82
CA ASP A 34 -13.69 -1.52 5.45
C ASP A 34 -12.88 -0.37 4.81
N LEU A 35 -11.71 -0.68 4.23
CA LEU A 35 -10.84 0.33 3.61
C LEU A 35 -11.15 0.60 2.13
N ILE A 36 -12.10 -0.11 1.53
CA ILE A 36 -12.45 0.04 0.11
C ILE A 36 -12.95 1.46 -0.18
N GLN A 37 -13.89 1.96 0.62
CA GLN A 37 -14.58 3.23 0.39
C GLN A 37 -13.75 4.47 0.76
N ASN A 38 -12.52 4.29 1.27
CA ASN A 38 -11.64 5.38 1.67
C ASN A 38 -10.22 5.16 1.12
N HIS A 39 -9.33 4.60 1.92
CA HIS A 39 -7.92 4.41 1.65
C HIS A 39 -7.65 3.74 0.30
N LEU A 40 -8.33 2.64 -0.05
CA LEU A 40 -8.07 1.96 -1.33
C LEU A 40 -8.55 2.77 -2.53
N THR A 41 -9.62 3.55 -2.35
CA THR A 41 -10.08 4.50 -3.37
C THR A 41 -9.10 5.66 -3.53
N PHE A 42 -8.64 6.27 -2.42
CA PHE A 42 -7.63 7.33 -2.44
C PHE A 42 -6.29 6.83 -2.99
N TYR A 43 -5.93 5.58 -2.70
CA TYR A 43 -4.75 4.91 -3.23
C TYR A 43 -4.77 4.93 -4.76
N LEU A 44 -5.87 4.53 -5.40
CA LEU A 44 -6.01 4.60 -6.85
C LEU A 44 -5.93 6.03 -7.38
N PHE A 45 -6.69 6.97 -6.79
CA PHE A 45 -6.69 8.36 -7.23
C PHE A 45 -5.30 9.00 -7.20
N ASN A 46 -4.54 8.80 -6.11
CA ASN A 46 -3.20 9.35 -5.99
C ASN A 46 -2.23 8.74 -7.02
N HIS A 47 -2.31 7.44 -7.30
CA HIS A 47 -1.41 6.82 -8.29
C HIS A 47 -1.70 7.34 -9.70
N VAL A 48 -2.97 7.45 -10.07
CA VAL A 48 -3.36 8.03 -11.36
C VAL A 48 -2.93 9.50 -11.45
N ALA A 49 -3.04 10.27 -10.36
CA ALA A 49 -2.64 11.67 -10.35
C ALA A 49 -1.11 11.89 -10.44
N ILE A 50 -0.31 11.03 -9.80
CA ILE A 50 1.16 11.13 -9.82
C ILE A 50 1.74 10.60 -11.15
N TRP A 51 1.15 9.54 -11.71
CA TRP A 51 1.59 8.90 -12.96
C TRP A 51 0.51 8.98 -14.05
N PRO A 52 0.02 10.17 -14.43
CA PRO A 52 -1.16 10.31 -15.31
C PRO A 52 -0.93 9.73 -16.70
N ASN A 53 0.31 9.77 -17.17
CA ASN A 53 0.71 9.32 -18.50
C ASN A 53 1.51 8.01 -18.47
N GLN A 54 1.52 7.30 -17.34
CA GLN A 54 2.27 6.06 -17.14
C GLN A 54 1.38 5.00 -16.49
N PRO A 55 0.36 4.47 -17.21
CA PRO A 55 -0.55 3.46 -16.67
C PRO A 55 0.15 2.17 -16.22
N GLU A 56 1.32 1.87 -16.78
CA GLU A 56 2.17 0.75 -16.37
C GLU A 56 2.68 0.89 -14.93
N ARG A 57 2.61 2.09 -14.34
CA ARG A 57 2.96 2.36 -12.94
C ARG A 57 1.74 2.37 -12.02
N TRP A 58 0.54 2.18 -12.55
CA TRP A 58 -0.65 2.09 -11.71
C TRP A 58 -0.71 0.74 -10.99
N PRO A 59 -1.39 0.67 -9.83
CA PRO A 59 -1.57 -0.58 -9.11
C PRO A 59 -2.22 -1.66 -10.00
N LYS A 60 -1.65 -2.88 -10.00
CA LYS A 60 -2.18 -3.97 -10.83
C LYS A 60 -3.34 -4.72 -10.17
N GLY A 61 -3.43 -4.73 -8.85
CA GLY A 61 -4.44 -5.51 -8.14
C GLY A 61 -4.70 -5.08 -6.71
N VAL A 62 -5.96 -5.16 -6.30
CA VAL A 62 -6.41 -4.92 -4.93
C VAL A 62 -7.33 -6.07 -4.49
N ARG A 63 -7.11 -6.63 -3.30
CA ARG A 63 -7.93 -7.72 -2.74
C ARG A 63 -8.49 -7.30 -1.39
N GLY A 64 -9.83 -7.26 -1.29
CA GLY A 64 -10.56 -7.03 -0.05
C GLY A 64 -10.86 -8.35 0.69
N ASN A 65 -10.55 -8.44 1.99
CA ASN A 65 -11.00 -9.53 2.85
C ASN A 65 -12.10 -9.09 3.83
N GLY A 66 -12.94 -10.04 4.26
CA GLY A 66 -13.89 -9.81 5.34
C GLY A 66 -13.21 -9.60 6.68
N HIS A 67 -13.97 -9.07 7.65
CA HIS A 67 -13.51 -9.05 9.04
C HIS A 67 -13.45 -10.48 9.58
N LEU A 68 -12.42 -10.77 10.37
CA LEU A 68 -12.26 -12.05 11.03
C LEU A 68 -13.30 -12.17 12.16
N LEU A 69 -13.92 -13.35 12.26
CA LEU A 69 -14.76 -13.74 13.38
C LEU A 69 -13.96 -14.68 14.29
N LEU A 70 -14.22 -14.63 15.60
CA LEU A 70 -13.67 -15.55 16.59
C LEU A 70 -14.83 -16.31 17.22
N ASN A 71 -14.83 -17.65 17.12
CA ASN A 71 -15.95 -18.51 17.54
C ASN A 71 -17.30 -18.11 16.93
N ASN A 72 -17.32 -17.75 15.65
CA ASN A 72 -18.48 -17.21 14.92
C ASN A 72 -19.06 -15.88 15.46
N GLU A 73 -18.38 -15.25 16.40
CA GLU A 73 -18.77 -13.95 16.95
C GLU A 73 -17.78 -12.85 16.55
N LYS A 74 -18.28 -11.61 16.61
CA LYS A 74 -17.46 -10.43 16.35
C LYS A 74 -16.39 -10.32 17.45
N MET A 75 -15.13 -10.23 17.03
CA MET A 75 -14.03 -9.99 17.96
C MET A 75 -14.21 -8.62 18.63
N SER A 76 -14.25 -8.61 19.96
CA SER A 76 -14.53 -7.41 20.75
C SER A 76 -13.86 -7.51 22.12
N LYS A 77 -13.12 -6.44 22.48
CA LYS A 77 -12.45 -6.35 23.80
C LYS A 77 -13.47 -6.36 24.96
N ASN A 78 -14.66 -5.81 24.75
CA ASN A 78 -15.67 -5.69 25.81
C ASN A 78 -16.38 -7.01 26.14
N THR A 79 -16.48 -7.95 25.18
CA THR A 79 -17.15 -9.24 25.40
C THR A 79 -16.19 -10.33 25.87
N GLY A 80 -14.90 -10.01 26.06
CA GLY A 80 -13.85 -11.00 26.37
C GLY A 80 -13.46 -11.89 25.18
N ASN A 81 -14.14 -11.77 24.03
CA ASN A 81 -13.86 -12.53 22.81
C ASN A 81 -12.85 -11.76 21.93
N PHE A 82 -11.61 -11.68 22.41
CA PHE A 82 -10.52 -10.98 21.73
C PHE A 82 -9.21 -11.74 21.91
N LEU A 83 -8.48 -11.93 20.81
CA LEU A 83 -7.15 -12.51 20.81
C LEU A 83 -6.20 -11.56 20.08
N THR A 84 -5.01 -11.37 20.66
CA THR A 84 -3.92 -10.68 19.99
C THR A 84 -3.18 -11.63 19.04
N LEU A 85 -2.24 -11.13 18.23
CA LEU A 85 -1.50 -11.95 17.27
C LEU A 85 -0.60 -13.01 17.93
N TYR A 86 -0.14 -12.77 19.16
CA TYR A 86 0.85 -13.62 19.84
C TYR A 86 0.22 -14.68 20.76
N GLU A 87 -1.04 -14.52 21.10
CA GLU A 87 -1.82 -15.52 21.87
C GLU A 87 -2.26 -16.67 20.97
#